data_AF-A0A254RGK7-F1
#
_entry.id   AF-A0A254RGK7-F1
#
_cell.length_a   1.000
_cell.length_b   1.000
_cell.length_c   1.000
_cell.angle_alpha   90.00
_cell.angle_beta   90.00
_cell.angle_gamma   90.00
#
_symmetry.space_group_name_H-M   'P 1'
#
loop_
_entity.id
_entity.type
_entity.pdbx_description
1 polymer ?
#
loop_
_entity_poly.entity_id
_entity_poly.type
_entity_poly.pdbx_seq_one_letter_code
_entity_poly.pdbx_strand_id
1 'polypeptide(L)'
;MEGCSAYDYTEHESTLDSAKVYSACWPAADSALLDFLADTAYSGMVVYGNYMARSKEMKRDTSKNSTIYRFSVAGDVKPEKDVFSIKLVLEYKVVDDAYGTQEYGDSLFVDIYGCRDYGCKLAEKVVLRNGDYSFTKLLKKGEFEISSPKGDFFSVEAGYDCDVVKEYFFHLNIDLDDVKIDLDAQKGSETCSYRSSKWCLYC
;
A
#
# COMPACT_ATOMS: atom_id res chain seq x y z
N MET A 1 -33.52 22.75 -29.16
CA MET A 1 -32.58 22.49 -28.05
C MET A 1 -32.64 20.99 -27.85
N GLU A 2 -31.74 20.24 -28.47
CA GLU A 2 -31.74 18.78 -28.32
C GLU A 2 -30.34 18.38 -27.90
N GLY A 3 -30.21 18.24 -26.58
CA GLY A 3 -29.08 17.64 -25.90
C GLY A 3 -29.64 16.54 -25.02
N CYS A 4 -28.81 15.53 -24.74
CA CYS A 4 -29.17 14.47 -23.79
C CYS A 4 -29.52 15.10 -22.43
N SER A 5 -30.54 14.57 -21.77
CA SER A 5 -30.94 15.05 -20.44
C SER A 5 -29.96 14.53 -19.39
N ALA A 6 -29.76 15.27 -18.29
CA ALA A 6 -28.98 14.76 -17.15
C ALA A 6 -29.55 13.43 -16.57
N TYR A 7 -30.83 13.13 -16.83
CA TYR A 7 -31.46 11.86 -16.45
C TYR A 7 -31.05 10.66 -17.33
N ASP A 8 -30.34 10.88 -18.44
CA ASP A 8 -29.85 9.82 -19.33
C ASP A 8 -28.51 9.24 -18.88
N TYR A 9 -27.96 9.71 -17.76
CA TYR A 9 -26.66 9.31 -17.24
C TYR A 9 -26.76 8.80 -15.80
N THR A 10 -26.00 7.77 -15.48
CA THR A 10 -25.73 7.32 -14.12
C THR A 10 -24.28 7.65 -13.79
N GLU A 11 -24.08 8.44 -12.75
CA GLU A 11 -22.76 8.69 -12.17
C GLU A 11 -22.36 7.51 -11.29
N HIS A 12 -21.09 7.13 -11.38
CA HIS A 12 -20.45 6.16 -10.50
C HIS A 12 -19.14 6.74 -9.99
N GLU A 13 -18.97 6.73 -8.68
CA GLU A 13 -17.71 7.11 -8.04
C GLU A 13 -16.98 5.86 -7.54
N SER A 14 -15.71 5.74 -7.91
CA SER A 14 -14.81 4.69 -7.47
C SER A 14 -13.66 5.29 -6.65
N THR A 15 -13.39 4.72 -5.48
CA THR A 15 -12.22 5.09 -4.66
C THR A 15 -10.96 4.46 -5.26
N LEU A 16 -9.93 5.29 -5.47
CA LEU A 16 -8.65 4.88 -6.04
C LEU A 16 -7.54 4.70 -4.99
N ASP A 17 -7.90 4.71 -3.71
CA ASP A 17 -6.96 4.63 -2.59
C ASP A 17 -6.15 3.33 -2.64
N SER A 18 -4.84 3.42 -2.86
CA SER A 18 -3.97 2.24 -2.94
C SER A 18 -2.53 2.57 -2.55
N ALA A 19 -1.78 1.57 -2.11
CA ALA A 19 -0.34 1.68 -1.92
C ALA A 19 0.37 0.46 -2.53
N LYS A 20 1.37 0.74 -3.36
CA LYS A 20 2.18 -0.27 -4.01
C LYS A 20 3.55 -0.32 -3.34
N VAL A 21 3.75 -1.35 -2.52
CA VAL A 21 4.98 -1.54 -1.74
C VAL A 21 6.03 -2.29 -2.57
N TYR A 22 7.13 -1.64 -2.90
CA TYR A 22 8.28 -2.23 -3.60
C TYR A 22 9.21 -2.95 -2.62
N SER A 23 9.49 -2.30 -1.48
CA SER A 23 10.25 -2.92 -0.40
C SER A 23 9.91 -2.31 0.95
N ALA A 24 9.91 -3.11 2.02
CA ALA A 24 9.80 -2.60 3.37
C ALA A 24 10.48 -3.51 4.40
N CYS A 25 11.00 -2.92 5.47
CA CYS A 25 11.39 -3.61 6.69
C CYS A 25 11.33 -2.68 7.91
N TRP A 26 10.97 -3.24 9.06
CA TRP A 26 10.93 -2.53 10.34
C TRP A 26 11.17 -3.49 11.51
N PRO A 27 11.68 -3.00 12.66
CA PRO A 27 12.12 -3.87 13.76
C PRO A 27 11.04 -4.80 14.34
N ALA A 28 9.79 -4.34 14.41
CA ALA A 28 8.70 -5.14 14.95
C ALA A 28 8.34 -6.33 14.03
N ALA A 29 8.29 -6.14 12.71
CA ALA A 29 8.10 -7.23 11.76
C ALA A 29 9.27 -8.22 11.79
N ASP A 30 10.50 -7.72 11.91
CA ASP A 30 11.67 -8.59 12.07
C ASP A 30 11.56 -9.45 13.34
N SER A 31 11.13 -8.86 14.45
CA SER A 31 10.96 -9.59 15.72
C SER A 31 9.87 -10.66 15.59
N ALA A 32 8.72 -10.32 15.01
CA ALA A 32 7.63 -11.28 14.77
C ALA A 32 8.07 -12.43 13.85
N LEU A 33 8.85 -12.15 12.81
CA LEU A 33 9.42 -13.18 11.93
C LEU A 33 10.41 -14.09 12.67
N LEU A 34 11.25 -13.54 13.55
CA LEU A 34 12.14 -14.39 14.35
C LEU A 34 11.36 -15.31 15.28
N ASP A 35 10.30 -14.82 15.92
CA ASP A 35 9.44 -15.63 16.77
C ASP A 35 8.75 -16.73 15.96
N PHE A 36 8.27 -16.43 14.76
CA PHE A 36 7.73 -17.40 13.82
C PHE A 36 8.72 -18.51 13.48
N LEU A 37 9.99 -18.16 13.23
CA LEU A 37 11.05 -19.10 12.86
C LEU A 37 11.64 -19.87 14.04
N ALA A 38 11.51 -19.32 15.25
CA ALA A 38 11.92 -19.95 16.49
C ALA A 38 10.90 -20.99 16.98
N ASP A 39 9.65 -20.95 16.48
CA ASP A 39 8.67 -22.00 16.75
C ASP A 39 9.24 -23.36 16.30
N THR A 40 9.45 -24.24 17.27
CA THR A 40 10.11 -25.54 17.10
C THR A 40 9.36 -26.49 16.16
N ALA A 41 8.10 -26.19 15.80
CA ALA A 41 7.35 -26.90 14.78
C ALA A 41 7.68 -26.45 13.34
N TYR A 42 8.47 -25.40 13.16
CA TYR A 42 8.71 -24.78 11.86
C TYR A 42 9.82 -25.51 11.06
N SER A 43 9.40 -26.31 10.08
CA SER A 43 10.30 -26.98 9.12
C SER A 43 10.19 -26.43 7.69
N GLY A 44 9.61 -25.23 7.53
CA GLY A 44 9.28 -24.60 6.24
C GLY A 44 10.45 -23.83 5.60
N MET A 45 10.39 -23.64 4.29
CA MET A 45 11.22 -22.65 3.57
C MET A 45 10.53 -21.29 3.61
N VAL A 46 11.28 -20.23 3.88
CA VAL A 46 10.77 -18.86 3.85
C VAL A 46 11.22 -18.16 2.57
N VAL A 47 10.28 -17.51 1.89
CA VAL A 47 10.57 -16.64 0.76
C VAL A 47 10.01 -15.26 1.05
N TYR A 48 10.80 -14.22 0.81
CA TYR A 48 10.37 -12.84 0.97
C TYR A 48 10.10 -12.23 -0.41
N GLY A 49 8.93 -11.63 -0.60
CA GLY A 49 8.57 -10.91 -1.81
C GLY A 49 9.12 -9.48 -1.78
N ASN A 50 8.33 -8.57 -1.22
CA ASN A 50 8.66 -7.16 -1.00
C ASN A 50 9.04 -6.84 0.46
N TYR A 51 9.28 -7.86 1.29
CA TYR A 51 9.84 -7.68 2.63
C TYR A 51 11.37 -7.84 2.62
N MET A 52 12.11 -6.96 3.31
CA MET A 52 13.57 -7.05 3.41
C MET A 52 14.03 -7.52 4.79
N ALA A 53 14.15 -8.84 4.97
CA ALA A 53 14.67 -9.43 6.20
C ALA A 53 16.10 -8.94 6.51
N ARG A 54 16.30 -8.36 7.71
CA ARG A 54 17.61 -7.83 8.13
C ARG A 54 18.47 -8.87 8.85
N SER A 55 17.86 -9.82 9.56
CA SER A 55 18.62 -10.84 10.29
C SER A 55 19.19 -11.91 9.34
N LYS A 56 20.43 -12.33 9.58
CA LYS A 56 21.02 -13.51 8.89
C LYS A 56 20.28 -14.80 9.26
N GLU A 57 19.67 -14.84 10.45
CA GLU A 57 18.90 -16.00 10.94
C GLU A 57 17.57 -16.17 10.20
N MET A 58 17.07 -15.11 9.56
CA MET A 58 15.89 -15.13 8.68
C MET A 58 16.17 -15.70 7.29
N LYS A 59 17.45 -15.87 6.94
CA LYS A 59 17.90 -16.47 5.67
C LYS A 59 18.07 -17.98 5.83
N ARG A 60 17.10 -18.65 6.44
CA ARG A 60 17.16 -20.12 6.59
C ARG A 60 16.86 -20.79 5.26
N ASP A 61 17.83 -21.61 4.86
CA ASP A 61 17.78 -22.50 3.72
C ASP A 61 17.37 -23.88 4.26
N THR A 62 16.19 -24.40 3.91
CA THR A 62 15.81 -25.76 4.34
C THR A 62 15.06 -26.55 3.28
N SER A 63 15.75 -27.60 2.81
CA SER A 63 15.36 -28.84 2.11
C SER A 63 14.25 -28.81 1.06
N LYS A 64 14.46 -29.50 -0.09
CA LYS A 64 13.56 -29.60 -1.26
C LYS A 64 12.10 -30.02 -0.99
N ASN A 65 11.74 -30.47 0.21
CA ASN A 65 10.40 -30.99 0.56
C ASN A 65 9.71 -30.20 1.69
N SER A 66 10.13 -28.96 1.97
CA SER A 66 9.54 -28.12 3.03
C SER A 66 8.37 -27.28 2.53
N THR A 67 7.38 -27.02 3.39
CA THR A 67 6.29 -26.07 3.14
C THR A 67 6.86 -24.67 2.87
N ILE A 68 6.47 -24.03 1.76
CA ILE A 68 6.97 -22.69 1.41
C ILE A 68 6.02 -21.62 1.95
N TYR A 69 6.54 -20.77 2.83
CA TYR A 69 5.86 -19.58 3.33
C TYR A 69 6.39 -18.35 2.61
N ARG A 70 5.51 -17.63 1.91
CA ARG A 70 5.83 -16.35 1.28
C ARG A 70 5.40 -15.22 2.18
N PHE A 71 6.34 -14.40 2.66
CA PHE A 71 6.04 -13.16 3.36
C PHE A 71 6.09 -11.97 2.41
N SER A 72 5.08 -11.10 2.53
CA SER A 72 4.96 -9.86 1.77
C SER A 72 4.41 -8.74 2.66
N VAL A 73 4.51 -7.51 2.17
CA VAL A 73 3.91 -6.34 2.81
C VAL A 73 2.82 -5.80 1.91
N ALA A 74 1.61 -5.69 2.44
CA ALA A 74 0.49 -4.98 1.82
C ALA A 74 0.39 -3.56 2.40
N GLY A 75 -0.11 -2.62 1.61
CA GLY A 75 -0.29 -1.23 2.00
C GLY A 75 -1.70 -0.72 1.73
N ASP A 76 -2.34 -0.10 2.72
CA ASP A 76 -3.62 0.57 2.59
C ASP A 76 -3.50 2.06 2.95
N VAL A 77 -4.06 2.95 2.12
CA VAL A 77 -4.23 4.35 2.51
C VAL A 77 -5.44 4.47 3.45
N LYS A 78 -5.30 5.24 4.53
CA LYS A 78 -6.37 5.50 5.51
C LYS A 78 -6.88 6.94 5.42
N PRO A 79 -8.21 7.15 5.50
CA PRO A 79 -8.80 8.48 5.47
C PRO A 79 -8.61 9.18 6.82
N GLU A 80 -7.55 9.96 6.94
CA GLU A 80 -7.36 10.90 8.05
C GLU A 80 -7.44 12.35 7.53
N LYS A 81 -8.07 13.25 8.32
CA LYS A 81 -8.41 14.61 7.88
C LYS A 81 -7.19 15.54 7.74
N ASP A 82 -6.17 15.34 8.58
CA ASP A 82 -5.01 16.22 8.69
C ASP A 82 -3.68 15.51 8.40
N VAL A 83 -3.73 14.20 8.16
CA VAL A 83 -2.57 13.31 7.99
C VAL A 83 -2.84 12.37 6.84
N PHE A 84 -1.84 12.13 5.99
CA PHE A 84 -1.91 11.06 5.02
C PHE A 84 -1.29 9.80 5.64
N SER A 85 -2.11 8.84 6.03
CA SER A 85 -1.65 7.62 6.70
C SER A 85 -1.68 6.42 5.74
N ILE A 86 -0.60 5.64 5.73
CA ILE A 86 -0.49 4.36 5.01
C ILE A 86 -0.29 3.25 6.05
N LYS A 87 -1.21 2.28 6.13
CA LYS A 87 -1.06 1.07 6.95
C LYS A 87 -0.29 0.03 6.14
N LEU A 88 0.89 -0.34 6.59
CA LEU A 88 1.67 -1.46 6.11
C LEU A 88 1.43 -2.68 6.99
N VAL A 89 1.16 -3.83 6.38
CA VAL A 89 0.91 -5.08 7.09
C VAL A 89 1.83 -6.15 6.55
N LEU A 90 2.51 -6.86 7.46
CA LEU A 90 3.22 -8.08 7.09
C LEU A 90 2.19 -9.19 6.91
N GLU A 91 2.29 -9.88 5.79
CA GLU A 91 1.37 -10.94 5.39
C GLU A 91 2.16 -12.20 5.07
N TYR A 92 1.54 -13.37 5.23
CA TYR A 92 2.08 -14.61 4.69
C TYR A 92 1.04 -15.44 3.94
N LYS A 93 1.56 -16.22 2.99
CA LYS A 93 0.81 -17.27 2.30
C LYS A 93 1.61 -18.56 2.28
N VAL A 94 0.94 -19.69 2.48
CA VAL A 94 1.48 -21.01 2.18
C VAL A 94 1.31 -21.28 0.68
N VAL A 95 2.42 -21.47 -0.05
CA VAL A 95 2.41 -21.52 -1.53
C VAL A 95 1.59 -22.68 -2.07
N ASP A 96 1.66 -23.85 -1.44
CA ASP A 96 0.96 -25.06 -1.86
C ASP A 96 -0.48 -25.16 -1.33
N ASP A 97 -0.93 -24.15 -0.58
CA ASP A 97 -2.26 -24.12 0.02
C ASP A 97 -3.22 -23.24 -0.78
N ALA A 98 -4.48 -23.67 -0.83
CA ALA A 98 -5.55 -22.95 -1.51
C ALA A 98 -6.06 -21.76 -0.69
N TYR A 99 -5.73 -21.69 0.60
CA TYR A 99 -6.10 -20.57 1.45
C TYR A 99 -5.39 -19.28 1.02
N GLY A 100 -6.13 -18.18 1.15
CA GLY A 100 -5.65 -16.83 0.81
C GLY A 100 -4.52 -16.34 1.73
N THR A 101 -4.08 -15.12 1.47
CA THR A 101 -3.07 -14.43 2.28
C THR A 101 -3.60 -14.12 3.69
N GLN A 102 -2.74 -14.24 4.70
CA GLN A 102 -3.06 -13.96 6.11
C GLN A 102 -2.19 -12.81 6.64
N GLU A 103 -2.79 -11.85 7.36
CA GLU A 103 -2.03 -10.82 8.10
C GLU A 103 -1.27 -11.46 9.26
N TYR A 104 -0.06 -10.96 9.57
CA TYR A 104 0.81 -11.47 10.61
C TYR A 104 1.62 -10.37 11.29
N GLY A 105 1.67 -10.40 12.62
CA GLY A 105 2.38 -9.41 13.42
C GLY A 105 1.70 -8.03 13.40
N ASP A 106 2.39 -7.05 14.00
CA ASP A 106 1.86 -5.69 14.12
C ASP A 106 1.99 -4.91 12.81
N SER A 107 0.94 -4.15 12.51
CA SER A 107 0.95 -3.20 11.39
C SER A 107 1.83 -2.00 11.70
N LEU A 108 2.51 -1.48 10.67
CA LEU A 108 3.23 -0.23 10.70
C LEU A 108 2.41 0.85 9.98
N PHE A 109 2.14 1.96 10.64
CA PHE A 109 1.53 3.15 10.07
C PHE A 109 2.62 4.14 9.66
N VAL A 110 2.50 4.66 8.44
CA VAL A 110 3.34 5.71 7.88
C VAL A 110 2.48 6.96 7.77
N ASP A 111 2.58 7.82 8.77
CA ASP A 111 1.79 9.05 8.89
C ASP A 111 2.59 10.23 8.31
N ILE A 112 2.15 10.77 7.18
CA ILE A 112 2.82 11.86 6.48
C ILE A 112 2.11 13.18 6.80
N TYR A 113 2.86 14.11 7.41
CA TYR A 113 2.38 15.42 7.82
C TYR A 113 2.82 16.49 6.83
N GLY A 114 1.90 17.43 6.53
CA GLY A 114 2.18 18.53 5.61
C GLY A 114 1.93 18.19 4.14
N CYS A 115 1.32 17.04 3.85
CA CYS A 115 0.85 16.71 2.51
C CYS A 115 -0.38 17.56 2.16
N ARG A 116 -0.13 18.78 1.66
CA ARG A 116 -1.17 19.75 1.27
C ARG A 116 -1.35 19.86 -0.24
N ASP A 117 -0.50 19.19 -0.99
CA ASP A 117 -0.49 19.14 -2.44
C ASP A 117 -0.59 17.69 -2.92
N TYR A 118 -1.00 17.53 -4.17
CA TYR A 118 -1.21 16.24 -4.80
C TYR A 118 0.04 15.34 -4.84
N GLY A 119 1.23 15.91 -4.79
CA GLY A 119 2.47 15.13 -4.79
C GLY A 119 3.05 14.89 -3.40
N CYS A 120 2.37 15.31 -2.32
CA CYS A 120 2.94 15.45 -0.98
C CYS A 120 4.33 16.11 -0.94
N LYS A 121 4.69 16.97 -1.91
CA LYS A 121 6.05 17.53 -2.01
C LYS A 121 6.39 18.46 -0.86
N LEU A 122 5.36 18.97 -0.20
CA LEU A 122 5.48 19.85 0.96
C LEU A 122 5.47 19.09 2.30
N ALA A 123 5.54 17.76 2.29
CA ALA A 123 5.63 16.98 3.53
C ALA A 123 6.80 17.45 4.39
N GLU A 124 6.50 17.73 5.66
CA GLU A 124 7.48 18.27 6.61
C GLU A 124 8.09 17.16 7.47
N LYS A 125 7.26 16.16 7.80
CA LYS A 125 7.56 15.11 8.76
C LYS A 125 6.83 13.83 8.37
N VAL A 126 7.45 12.70 8.67
CA VAL A 126 6.82 11.39 8.64
C VAL A 126 6.91 10.77 10.02
N VAL A 127 5.81 10.24 10.53
CA VAL A 127 5.80 9.47 11.78
C VAL A 127 5.56 8.01 11.43
N LEU A 128 6.49 7.16 11.84
CA LEU A 128 6.35 5.71 11.77
C LEU A 128 5.88 5.22 13.12
N ARG A 129 4.79 4.45 13.17
CA ARG A 129 4.30 3.88 14.44
C ARG A 129 3.63 2.54 14.22
N ASN A 130 3.55 1.70 15.24
CA ASN A 130 2.61 0.58 15.25
C ASN A 130 1.27 0.98 15.90
N GLY A 131 0.29 0.07 15.88
CA GLY A 131 -1.07 0.35 16.35
C GLY A 131 -1.16 0.68 17.85
N ASP A 132 -0.28 0.10 18.67
CA ASP A 132 -0.22 0.30 20.12
C ASP A 132 0.83 1.37 20.53
N TYR A 133 1.51 1.99 19.57
CA TYR A 133 2.57 2.99 19.76
C TYR A 133 3.82 2.51 20.51
N SER A 134 3.98 1.20 20.77
CA SER A 134 5.20 0.67 21.41
C SER A 134 6.45 0.88 20.55
N PHE A 135 6.27 1.02 19.24
CA PHE A 135 7.25 1.57 18.31
C PHE A 135 6.73 2.91 17.77
N THR A 136 7.52 3.98 17.94
CA THR A 136 7.26 5.27 17.30
C THR A 136 8.57 5.92 16.89
N LYS A 137 8.66 6.43 15.65
CA LYS A 137 9.82 7.14 15.13
C LYS A 137 9.39 8.35 14.32
N LEU A 138 9.89 9.52 14.69
CA LEU A 138 9.68 10.77 13.95
C LEU A 138 10.84 10.97 12.97
N LEU A 139 10.50 11.09 11.69
CA LEU A 139 11.42 11.39 10.60
C LEU A 139 11.25 12.85 10.18
N LYS A 140 12.38 13.56 10.07
CA LYS A 140 12.46 14.92 9.58
C LYS A 140 12.86 14.94 8.10
N LYS A 141 12.69 16.09 7.48
CA LYS A 141 13.18 16.34 6.12
C LYS A 141 14.65 15.92 5.97
N GLY A 142 14.93 15.09 4.96
CA GLY A 142 16.25 14.48 4.72
C GLY A 142 16.38 13.04 5.22
N GLU A 143 15.49 12.58 6.11
CA GLU A 143 15.39 11.17 6.53
C GLU A 143 14.34 10.38 5.72
N PHE A 144 13.63 11.08 4.83
CA PHE A 144 12.70 10.54 3.87
C PHE A 144 12.76 11.38 2.59
N GLU A 145 12.38 10.77 1.48
CA GLU A 145 12.27 11.40 0.17
C GLU A 145 10.85 11.18 -0.37
N ILE A 146 10.27 12.25 -0.91
CA ILE A 146 9.03 12.20 -1.67
C ILE A 146 9.32 12.65 -3.09
N SER A 147 9.00 11.79 -4.05
CA SER A 147 9.23 12.03 -5.48
C SER A 147 8.03 11.63 -6.32
N SER A 148 8.15 11.75 -7.64
CA SER A 148 7.16 11.18 -8.56
C SER A 148 7.08 9.65 -8.41
N PRO A 149 5.90 9.03 -8.57
CA PRO A 149 5.70 7.58 -8.56
C PRO A 149 6.67 6.85 -9.48
N LYS A 150 7.13 5.66 -9.07
CA LYS A 150 7.96 4.78 -9.92
C LYS A 150 7.13 3.96 -10.90
N GLY A 151 5.92 3.60 -10.51
CA GLY A 151 5.02 2.77 -11.30
C GLY A 151 3.71 3.46 -11.63
N ASP A 152 3.01 2.89 -12.60
CA ASP A 152 1.66 3.31 -12.94
C ASP A 152 0.67 2.64 -12.00
N PHE A 153 -0.26 3.44 -11.48
CA PHE A 153 -1.48 2.91 -10.88
C PHE A 153 -2.50 2.69 -11.97
N PHE A 154 -3.19 1.55 -11.89
CA PHE A 154 -4.25 1.23 -12.83
C PHE A 154 -5.46 2.12 -12.54
N SER A 155 -5.87 2.92 -13.52
CA SER A 155 -7.17 3.62 -13.54
C SER A 155 -8.00 3.06 -14.69
N VAL A 156 -9.28 2.78 -14.45
CA VAL A 156 -10.20 2.26 -15.48
C VAL A 156 -11.08 3.39 -15.95
N GLU A 157 -10.73 3.98 -17.08
CA GLU A 157 -11.60 4.95 -17.74
C GLU A 157 -12.77 4.22 -18.41
N ALA A 158 -13.84 3.98 -17.65
CA ALA A 158 -15.08 3.41 -18.13
C ALA A 158 -16.19 4.47 -18.09
N GLY A 159 -16.59 4.99 -19.26
CA GLY A 159 -17.57 6.06 -19.38
C GLY A 159 -17.30 6.93 -20.61
N TYR A 160 -18.27 7.74 -21.03
CA TYR A 160 -18.07 8.65 -22.17
C TYR A 160 -17.40 9.96 -21.73
N ASP A 161 -17.64 10.37 -20.49
CA ASP A 161 -16.99 11.48 -19.79
C ASP A 161 -16.57 10.96 -18.41
N CYS A 162 -15.26 10.71 -18.24
CA CYS A 162 -14.66 10.28 -16.98
C CYS A 162 -13.83 11.45 -16.42
N ASP A 163 -14.25 12.01 -15.29
CA ASP A 163 -13.45 13.00 -14.57
C ASP A 163 -12.64 12.26 -13.50
N VAL A 164 -11.32 12.24 -13.67
CA VAL A 164 -10.42 11.56 -12.73
C VAL A 164 -9.81 12.57 -11.77
N VAL A 165 -10.24 12.53 -10.51
CA VAL A 165 -9.67 13.38 -9.46
C VAL A 165 -8.54 12.62 -8.77
N LYS A 166 -7.35 12.80 -9.32
CA LYS A 166 -6.12 12.14 -8.88
C LYS A 166 -5.49 12.86 -7.69
N GLU A 167 -6.07 12.75 -6.50
CA GLU A 167 -5.72 13.63 -5.38
C GLU A 167 -4.33 13.47 -4.77
N TYR A 168 -3.73 12.27 -4.69
CA TYR A 168 -2.37 12.13 -4.15
C TYR A 168 -1.61 11.00 -4.82
N PHE A 169 -0.53 11.32 -5.53
CA PHE A 169 0.32 10.35 -6.20
C PHE A 169 1.78 10.70 -5.92
N PHE A 170 2.44 9.87 -5.14
CA PHE A 170 3.86 10.08 -4.87
C PHE A 170 4.56 8.76 -4.56
N HIS A 171 5.86 8.80 -4.80
CA HIS A 171 6.78 7.80 -4.32
C HIS A 171 7.33 8.25 -2.97
N LEU A 172 7.26 7.38 -1.96
CA LEU A 172 7.92 7.56 -0.66
C LEU A 172 9.09 6.60 -0.56
N ASN A 173 10.26 7.16 -0.25
CA ASN A 173 11.46 6.41 0.09
C ASN A 173 11.97 6.81 1.47
N ILE A 174 12.15 5.82 2.34
CA ILE A 174 12.83 5.92 3.63
C ILE A 174 13.92 4.85 3.61
N ASP A 175 15.18 5.27 3.68
CA ASP A 175 16.32 4.36 3.69
C ASP A 175 17.21 4.67 4.90
N LEU A 176 16.85 4.07 6.03
CA LEU A 176 17.58 4.18 7.29
C LEU A 176 18.14 2.81 7.67
N ASP A 177 19.15 2.81 8.56
CA ASP A 177 19.78 1.58 9.01
C ASP A 177 18.78 0.61 9.64
N ASP A 178 17.78 1.13 10.36
CA ASP A 178 16.80 0.37 11.13
C ASP A 178 15.43 0.18 10.47
N VAL A 179 15.11 1.02 9.48
CA VAL A 179 13.83 1.00 8.75
C VAL A 179 14.08 1.29 7.28
N LYS A 180 13.50 0.48 6.39
CA LYS A 180 13.44 0.76 4.97
C LYS A 180 11.99 0.72 4.50
N ILE A 181 11.55 1.70 3.71
CA ILE A 181 10.23 1.75 3.10
C ILE A 181 10.37 2.37 1.71
N ASP A 182 9.98 1.63 0.67
CA ASP A 182 9.95 2.04 -0.73
C ASP A 182 8.57 1.69 -1.27
N LEU A 183 7.71 2.71 -1.46
CA LEU A 183 6.35 2.51 -1.95
C LEU A 183 5.87 3.67 -2.83
N ASP A 184 4.92 3.40 -3.70
CA ASP A 184 4.07 4.43 -4.29
C ASP A 184 2.73 4.46 -3.53
N ALA A 185 2.16 5.65 -3.34
CA ALA A 185 0.84 5.84 -2.76
C ALA A 185 -0.09 6.59 -3.71
N GLN A 186 -1.34 6.16 -3.76
CA GLN A 186 -2.44 6.76 -4.50
C GLN A 186 -3.59 7.05 -3.54
N LYS A 187 -4.17 8.25 -3.62
CA LYS A 187 -5.45 8.59 -2.99
C LYS A 187 -6.27 9.43 -3.92
N GLY A 188 -7.57 9.19 -3.98
CA GLY A 188 -8.48 9.97 -4.81
C GLY A 188 -9.69 9.17 -5.24
N SER A 189 -10.46 9.76 -6.15
CA SER A 189 -11.62 9.10 -6.74
C SER A 189 -11.71 9.35 -8.24
N GLU A 190 -12.39 8.44 -8.89
CA GLU A 190 -12.76 8.53 -10.30
C GLU A 190 -14.28 8.58 -10.36
N THR A 191 -14.81 9.64 -10.98
CA THR A 191 -16.25 9.79 -11.19
C THR A 191 -16.53 9.65 -12.68
N CYS A 192 -17.26 8.60 -13.03
CA CYS A 192 -17.61 8.29 -14.40
C CYS A 192 -19.10 8.46 -14.64
N SER A 193 -19.44 9.08 -15.77
CA SER A 193 -20.82 9.12 -16.26
C SER A 193 -21.06 8.03 -17.30
N TYR A 194 -21.97 7.11 -16.99
CA TYR A 194 -22.43 6.07 -17.90
C TYR A 194 -23.77 6.45 -18.49
N ARG A 195 -23.95 6.27 -19.80
CA ARG A 195 -25.26 6.47 -20.42
C ARG A 195 -26.21 5.32 -20.04
N SER A 196 -27.35 5.64 -19.45
CA SER A 196 -28.32 4.67 -18.93
C SER A 196 -29.19 4.02 -20.02
N SER A 197 -29.25 4.62 -21.23
CA SER A 197 -30.12 4.16 -22.32
C SER A 197 -29.40 3.93 -23.65
N LYS A 198 -29.64 2.76 -24.28
CA LYS A 198 -29.25 2.44 -25.67
C LYS A 198 -30.11 3.15 -26.73
N TRP A 199 -31.15 3.90 -26.34
CA TRP A 199 -32.20 4.43 -27.23
C TRP A 199 -32.20 5.97 -27.37
N CYS A 200 -31.05 6.61 -27.23
CA CYS A 200 -30.99 8.03 -27.57
C CYS A 200 -31.05 8.17 -29.10
N LEU A 201 -32.18 8.67 -29.59
CA LEU A 201 -32.61 8.52 -30.99
C LEU A 201 -32.10 9.62 -31.93
N TYR A 202 -31.33 10.61 -31.46
CA TYR A 202 -30.87 11.71 -32.32
C TYR A 202 -29.43 12.13 -31.99
N CYS A 203 -28.58 12.05 -33.01
CA CYS A 203 -27.29 12.72 -33.13
C CYS A 203 -27.44 13.88 -34.12
#